data_AF-A0A849DFR1-F1
#
_entry.id   AF-A0A849DFR1-F1
#
_cell.length_a   1.000
_cell.length_b   1.000
_cell.length_c   1.000
_cell.angle_alpha   90.00
_cell.angle_beta   90.00
_cell.angle_gamma   90.00
#
_symmetry.space_group_name_H-M   'P 1'
#
loop_
_entity.id
_entity.type
_entity.pdbx_description
1 polymer ?
#
loop_
_entity_poly.entity_id
_entity_poly.type
_entity_poly.pdbx_seq_one_letter_code
_entity_poly.pdbx_strand_id
1 'polypeptide(L)'
;MEYDYEGQKKGFEEVKKGLKETDSIVFSADITNEEALVLQLFKEKYGKRLICPEAKAYQDFMKAYSSMSGYHLFKGDLHALNSSEVVMSLGAWFQSESVETIALIRKTLEEKKAKFVYMHPIEDATLQTIVTQFIKYEVGSEEGVAALLAHTLLQKIEVTKEVEDILEELDIGYLSAESNVGEEELESMHSLINGKNTTSLIIGSDVYTHPKSGQIAKLIALLEEYAGIHVVCIPPAQNALGIALVCDLDDKPKGRSVSYKSCKEGTYVNTDKCVYVNEDMTTLDVAGLNSISNDLGLDTKTLIDYSNQLPEDKGFQTLYEDDMKQPCIYRLIPQEQIKDFSLDEIDELPVYDGAVIYTYKIDKPVEEEKKNMGVLSGSKQFAMATKLLDGDVISFEIEGVKLVRVFKIDTYMKGVIALNPTFDIELSASLLSSYRFSRLAFEKINNQKIGNNDE
;
A
#
# COMPACT_ATOMS: atom_id res chain seq x y z
N MET A 1 -5.92 22.95 -28.89
CA MET A 1 -4.67 23.35 -28.23
C MET A 1 -3.56 22.74 -29.04
N GLU A 2 -2.69 23.56 -29.64
CA GLU A 2 -1.50 23.07 -30.34
C GLU A 2 -0.62 22.36 -29.31
N TYR A 3 -0.39 21.07 -29.54
CA TYR A 3 0.46 20.22 -28.70
C TYR A 3 1.91 20.70 -28.80
N ASP A 4 2.49 21.09 -27.67
CA ASP A 4 3.89 21.54 -27.55
C ASP A 4 4.86 20.35 -27.65
N TYR A 5 5.03 19.85 -28.88
CA TYR A 5 5.96 18.77 -29.23
C TYR A 5 7.44 19.17 -29.04
N GLU A 6 7.77 20.47 -29.07
CA GLU A 6 9.15 20.95 -28.92
C GLU A 6 9.56 21.09 -27.45
N GLY A 7 8.64 21.48 -26.56
CA GLY A 7 8.84 21.48 -25.11
C GLY A 7 9.05 20.07 -24.54
N GLN A 8 8.29 19.09 -25.03
CA GLN A 8 8.47 17.68 -24.67
C GLN A 8 9.85 17.14 -25.07
N LYS A 9 10.30 17.38 -26.31
CA LYS A 9 11.64 16.93 -26.78
C LYS A 9 12.81 17.44 -25.93
N LYS A 10 12.75 18.69 -25.45
CA LYS A 10 13.78 19.24 -24.54
C LYS A 10 13.75 18.58 -23.16
N GLY A 11 12.55 18.33 -22.61
CA GLY A 11 12.41 17.60 -21.34
C GLY A 11 12.95 16.17 -21.43
N PHE A 12 12.76 15.48 -22.56
CA PHE A 12 13.24 14.11 -22.75
C PHE A 12 14.77 13.99 -22.85
N GLU A 13 15.47 14.92 -23.50
CA GLU A 13 16.94 14.91 -23.52
C GLU A 13 17.56 15.17 -22.14
N GLU A 14 16.94 16.03 -21.33
CA GLU A 14 17.37 16.29 -19.96
C GLU A 14 17.16 15.07 -19.06
N VAL A 15 16.00 14.40 -19.16
CA VAL A 15 15.72 13.15 -18.43
C VAL A 15 16.71 12.07 -18.84
N LYS A 16 16.95 11.89 -20.14
CA LYS A 16 17.91 10.92 -20.68
C LYS A 16 19.33 11.13 -20.14
N LYS A 17 19.81 12.37 -20.14
CA LYS A 17 21.11 12.72 -19.57
C LYS A 17 21.14 12.45 -18.07
N GLY A 18 20.06 12.79 -17.37
CA GLY A 18 19.87 12.51 -15.95
C GLY A 18 19.96 11.03 -15.61
N LEU A 19 19.28 10.15 -16.35
CA LEU A 19 19.29 8.70 -16.12
C LEU A 19 20.70 8.09 -16.24
N LYS A 20 21.53 8.59 -17.16
CA LYS A 20 22.91 8.12 -17.33
C LYS A 20 23.85 8.64 -16.26
N GLU A 21 23.76 9.91 -15.90
CA GLU A 21 24.73 10.59 -15.03
C GLU A 21 24.46 10.40 -13.54
N THR A 22 23.32 9.81 -13.18
CA THR A 22 22.94 9.58 -11.78
C THR A 22 23.17 8.15 -11.34
N ASP A 23 23.29 7.95 -10.03
CA ASP A 23 23.48 6.65 -9.40
C ASP A 23 22.14 6.03 -9.01
N SER A 24 21.11 6.86 -8.77
CA SER A 24 19.77 6.44 -8.37
C SER A 24 18.69 7.09 -9.23
N ILE A 25 17.67 6.30 -9.56
CA ILE A 25 16.48 6.74 -10.27
C ILE A 25 15.31 6.63 -9.30
N VAL A 26 14.69 7.77 -8.98
CA VAL A 26 13.57 7.87 -8.05
C VAL A 26 12.29 8.07 -8.85
N PHE A 27 11.27 7.27 -8.60
CA PHE A 27 10.00 7.32 -9.31
C PHE A 27 8.84 6.89 -8.41
N SER A 28 7.63 7.28 -8.80
CA SER A 28 6.39 6.91 -8.13
C SER A 28 5.80 5.66 -8.78
N ALA A 29 4.90 4.98 -8.06
CA ALA A 29 4.26 3.74 -8.53
C ALA A 29 3.12 3.97 -9.56
N ASP A 30 3.27 5.01 -10.39
CA ASP A 30 2.35 5.43 -11.46
C ASP A 30 2.98 5.32 -12.87
N ILE A 31 4.21 4.78 -12.94
CA ILE A 31 4.90 4.41 -14.18
C ILE A 31 4.33 3.11 -14.76
N THR A 32 4.40 2.93 -16.07
CA THR A 32 3.91 1.74 -16.77
C THR A 32 4.84 0.55 -16.58
N ASN A 33 4.35 -0.65 -16.88
CA ASN A 33 5.14 -1.88 -16.83
C ASN A 33 6.36 -1.81 -17.77
N GLU A 34 6.18 -1.19 -18.94
CA GLU A 34 7.23 -1.01 -19.94
C GLU A 34 8.26 0.04 -19.52
N GLU A 35 7.83 1.14 -18.89
CA GLU A 35 8.76 2.08 -18.25
C GLU A 35 9.56 1.39 -17.14
N ALA A 36 8.90 0.61 -16.29
CA ALA A 36 9.54 -0.17 -15.24
C ALA A 36 10.59 -1.15 -15.81
N LEU A 37 10.26 -1.84 -16.91
CA LEU A 37 11.19 -2.71 -17.63
C LEU A 37 12.41 -1.93 -18.13
N VAL A 38 12.20 -0.77 -18.75
CA VAL A 38 13.31 0.08 -19.21
C VAL A 38 14.21 0.50 -18.04
N LEU A 39 13.62 0.95 -16.92
CA LEU A 39 14.39 1.34 -15.73
C LEU A 39 15.15 0.15 -15.12
N GLN A 40 14.54 -1.05 -15.09
CA GLN A 40 15.19 -2.28 -14.66
C GLN A 40 16.42 -2.61 -15.53
N LEU A 41 16.30 -2.47 -16.85
CA LEU A 41 17.44 -2.64 -17.75
C LEU A 41 18.53 -1.58 -17.55
N PHE A 42 18.19 -0.35 -17.17
CA PHE A 42 19.18 0.63 -16.75
C PHE A 42 19.94 0.19 -15.50
N LYS A 43 19.22 -0.35 -14.50
CA LYS A 43 19.85 -0.93 -13.30
C LYS A 43 20.82 -2.04 -13.66
N GLU A 44 20.42 -2.99 -14.49
CA GLU A 44 21.26 -4.12 -14.91
C GLU A 44 22.47 -3.68 -15.72
N LYS A 45 22.30 -2.77 -16.69
CA LYS A 45 23.36 -2.35 -17.61
C LYS A 45 24.36 -1.38 -16.98
N TYR A 46 23.88 -0.50 -16.10
CA TYR A 46 24.68 0.63 -15.59
C TYR A 46 24.79 0.68 -14.06
N GLY A 47 24.29 -0.33 -13.35
CA GLY A 47 24.39 -0.43 -11.89
C GLY A 47 23.60 0.65 -11.13
N LYS A 48 22.48 1.11 -11.71
CA LYS A 48 21.60 2.11 -11.07
C LYS A 48 20.85 1.52 -9.88
N ARG A 49 20.49 2.35 -8.91
CA ARG A 49 19.49 1.98 -7.89
C ARG A 49 18.11 2.46 -8.32
N LEU A 50 17.10 1.62 -8.13
CA LEU A 50 15.70 1.94 -8.44
C LEU A 50 14.94 2.20 -7.15
N ILE A 51 14.49 3.44 -6.95
CA ILE A 51 13.88 3.88 -5.71
C ILE A 51 12.40 4.17 -5.96
N CYS A 52 11.55 3.24 -5.56
CA CYS A 52 10.10 3.37 -5.53
C CYS A 52 9.59 2.89 -4.16
N PRO A 53 9.50 3.80 -3.17
CA PRO A 53 9.14 3.49 -1.78
C PRO A 53 7.87 2.64 -1.63
N GLU A 54 6.80 3.02 -2.34
CA GLU A 54 5.49 2.39 -2.24
C GLU A 54 5.51 0.95 -2.79
N ALA A 55 6.10 0.77 -3.98
CA ALA A 55 6.22 -0.55 -4.58
C ALA A 55 7.24 -1.43 -3.85
N LYS A 56 8.27 -0.85 -3.21
CA LYS A 56 9.29 -1.60 -2.47
C LYS A 56 8.71 -2.27 -1.22
N ALA A 57 7.97 -1.52 -0.40
CA ALA A 57 7.33 -2.08 0.79
C ALA A 57 6.37 -3.22 0.42
N TYR A 58 5.59 -3.04 -0.65
CA TYR A 58 4.72 -4.08 -1.19
C TYR A 58 5.50 -5.29 -1.73
N GLN A 59 6.60 -5.06 -2.46
CA GLN A 59 7.47 -6.11 -2.97
C GLN A 59 8.08 -6.97 -1.85
N ASP A 60 8.56 -6.34 -0.78
CA ASP A 60 9.15 -7.05 0.36
C ASP A 60 8.10 -7.92 1.08
N PHE A 61 6.91 -7.36 1.30
CA PHE A 61 5.79 -8.10 1.85
C PHE A 61 5.46 -9.32 0.97
N MET A 62 5.34 -9.14 -0.35
CA MET A 62 5.04 -10.22 -1.29
C MET A 62 6.14 -11.29 -1.34
N LYS A 63 7.42 -10.89 -1.24
CA LYS A 63 8.55 -11.83 -1.14
C LYS A 63 8.42 -12.70 0.11
N ALA A 64 8.18 -12.09 1.28
CA ALA A 64 7.99 -12.83 2.53
C ALA A 64 6.72 -13.71 2.52
N TYR A 65 5.63 -13.21 1.95
CA TYR A 65 4.40 -13.99 1.76
C TYR A 65 4.65 -15.23 0.88
N SER A 66 5.41 -15.07 -0.20
CA SER A 66 5.68 -16.13 -1.16
C SER A 66 6.54 -17.26 -0.59
N SER A 67 7.43 -16.95 0.37
CA SER A 67 8.28 -17.96 1.01
C SER A 67 7.47 -18.97 1.82
N MET A 68 6.27 -18.59 2.27
CA MET A 68 5.36 -19.45 3.03
C MET A 68 4.29 -20.10 2.15
N SER A 69 3.62 -19.30 1.32
CA SER A 69 2.52 -19.78 0.45
C SER A 69 3.01 -20.64 -0.72
N GLY A 70 4.28 -20.49 -1.13
CA GLY A 70 4.84 -21.16 -2.31
C GLY A 70 4.38 -20.59 -3.64
N TYR A 71 3.80 -19.37 -3.64
CA TYR A 71 3.43 -18.65 -4.86
C TYR A 71 3.90 -17.20 -4.77
N HIS A 72 4.43 -16.66 -5.87
CA HIS A 72 4.87 -15.26 -5.90
C HIS A 72 3.71 -14.25 -5.88
N LEU A 73 2.47 -14.71 -6.07
CA LEU A 73 1.24 -13.93 -5.97
C LEU A 73 0.30 -14.62 -4.98
N PHE A 74 -0.47 -13.83 -4.23
CA PHE A 74 -1.60 -14.32 -3.45
C PHE A 74 -2.62 -15.00 -4.36
N LYS A 75 -3.33 -16.03 -3.88
CA LYS A 75 -4.28 -16.79 -4.72
C LYS A 75 -5.62 -16.08 -4.85
N GLY A 76 -6.04 -15.33 -3.83
CA GLY A 76 -7.29 -14.57 -3.86
C GLY A 76 -7.35 -13.57 -5.03
N ASP A 77 -8.56 -13.31 -5.51
CA ASP A 77 -8.84 -12.28 -6.49
C ASP A 77 -10.21 -11.66 -6.19
N LEU A 78 -10.61 -10.68 -7.01
CA LEU A 78 -11.92 -10.04 -6.85
C LEU A 78 -13.08 -10.98 -7.08
N HIS A 79 -12.89 -12.06 -7.85
CA HIS A 79 -13.93 -13.06 -8.04
C HIS A 79 -14.14 -13.85 -6.73
N ALA A 80 -13.06 -14.30 -6.10
CA ALA A 80 -13.10 -14.93 -4.79
C ALA A 80 -13.74 -14.00 -3.74
N LEU A 81 -13.35 -12.72 -3.72
CA LEU A 81 -13.94 -11.70 -2.86
C LEU A 81 -15.45 -11.54 -3.11
N ASN A 82 -15.86 -11.49 -4.39
CA ASN A 82 -17.27 -11.36 -4.78
C ASN A 82 -18.13 -12.61 -4.53
N SER A 83 -17.48 -13.76 -4.38
CA SER A 83 -18.12 -15.01 -3.98
C SER A 83 -18.10 -15.26 -2.47
N SER A 84 -17.44 -14.40 -1.69
CA SER A 84 -17.23 -14.61 -0.25
C SER A 84 -18.44 -14.24 0.59
N GLU A 85 -18.79 -15.12 1.53
CA GLU A 85 -19.85 -14.89 2.51
C GLU A 85 -19.33 -14.13 3.74
N VAL A 86 -18.04 -14.26 4.02
CA VAL A 86 -17.33 -13.52 5.07
C VAL A 86 -16.14 -12.82 4.44
N VAL A 87 -16.03 -11.51 4.67
CA VAL A 87 -14.88 -10.71 4.27
C VAL A 87 -14.28 -10.10 5.51
N MET A 88 -12.97 -10.30 5.69
CA MET A 88 -12.18 -9.68 6.73
C MET A 88 -11.23 -8.67 6.11
N SER A 89 -10.81 -7.65 6.87
CA SER A 89 -9.77 -6.71 6.42
C SER A 89 -8.81 -6.36 7.54
N LEU A 90 -7.53 -6.22 7.22
CA LEU A 90 -6.45 -5.84 8.14
C LEU A 90 -5.60 -4.72 7.53
N GLY A 91 -5.49 -3.60 8.24
CA GLY A 91 -4.58 -2.49 7.89
C GLY A 91 -4.93 -1.76 6.59
N ALA A 92 -6.21 -1.80 6.21
CA ALA A 92 -6.75 -1.07 5.07
C ALA A 92 -7.65 0.06 5.55
N TRP A 93 -7.18 1.31 5.51
CA TRP A 93 -8.08 2.45 5.68
C TRP A 93 -8.69 2.86 4.34
N PHE A 94 -9.90 2.38 4.07
CA PHE A 94 -10.60 2.55 2.77
C PHE A 94 -10.96 3.99 2.41
N GLN A 95 -10.59 5.01 3.19
CA GLN A 95 -10.70 6.41 2.75
C GLN A 95 -9.42 6.92 2.06
N SER A 96 -8.28 6.26 2.26
CA SER A 96 -6.98 6.63 1.66
C SER A 96 -6.52 5.74 0.52
N GLU A 97 -7.24 4.66 0.23
CA GLU A 97 -6.93 3.78 -0.90
C GLU A 97 -7.43 4.39 -2.23
N SER A 98 -7.07 3.81 -3.37
CA SER A 98 -7.51 4.33 -4.67
C SER A 98 -9.03 4.24 -4.83
N VAL A 99 -9.63 5.25 -5.48
CA VAL A 99 -11.08 5.36 -5.65
C VAL A 99 -11.66 4.14 -6.37
N GLU A 100 -10.94 3.62 -7.36
CA GLU A 100 -11.33 2.44 -8.14
C GLU A 100 -11.35 1.20 -7.26
N THR A 101 -10.30 1.00 -6.44
CA THR A 101 -10.19 -0.17 -5.56
C THR A 101 -11.27 -0.12 -4.48
N ILE A 102 -11.50 1.04 -3.87
CA ILE A 102 -12.56 1.23 -2.86
C ILE A 102 -13.94 1.00 -3.47
N ALA A 103 -14.23 1.60 -4.63
CA ALA A 103 -15.53 1.46 -5.28
C ALA A 103 -15.83 0.00 -5.62
N LEU A 104 -14.82 -0.73 -6.08
CA LEU A 104 -14.92 -2.15 -6.43
C LEU A 104 -15.17 -3.02 -5.20
N ILE A 105 -14.39 -2.82 -4.13
CA ILE A 105 -14.56 -3.54 -2.86
C ILE A 105 -15.92 -3.22 -2.24
N ARG A 106 -16.33 -1.95 -2.19
CA ARG A 106 -17.64 -1.55 -1.66
C ARG A 106 -18.78 -2.17 -2.44
N LYS A 107 -18.74 -2.09 -3.76
CA LYS A 107 -19.75 -2.70 -4.62
C LYS A 107 -19.88 -4.20 -4.30
N THR A 108 -18.74 -4.88 -4.18
CA THR A 108 -18.71 -6.29 -3.80
C THR A 108 -19.35 -6.56 -2.42
N LEU A 109 -19.01 -5.76 -1.40
CA LEU A 109 -19.56 -5.91 -0.06
C LEU A 109 -21.06 -5.59 0.01
N GLU A 110 -21.51 -4.53 -0.67
CA GLU A 110 -22.89 -4.04 -0.65
C GLU A 110 -23.86 -4.94 -1.43
N GLU A 111 -23.48 -5.42 -2.62
CA GLU A 111 -24.36 -6.22 -3.47
C GLU A 111 -24.64 -7.61 -2.90
N LYS A 112 -23.67 -8.18 -2.16
CA LYS A 112 -23.76 -9.56 -1.65
C LYS A 112 -24.21 -9.65 -0.20
N LYS A 113 -24.22 -8.53 0.54
CA LYS A 113 -24.50 -8.52 1.99
C LYS A 113 -23.60 -9.49 2.75
N ALA A 114 -22.34 -9.60 2.33
CA ALA A 114 -21.35 -10.40 3.02
C ALA A 114 -21.16 -9.87 4.44
N LYS A 115 -20.86 -10.76 5.39
CA LYS A 115 -20.48 -10.34 6.74
C LYS A 115 -19.10 -9.72 6.65
N PHE A 116 -18.97 -8.46 7.07
CA PHE A 116 -17.72 -7.73 6.97
C PHE A 116 -17.10 -7.48 8.35
N VAL A 117 -15.88 -7.99 8.54
CA VAL A 117 -15.06 -7.76 9.74
C VAL A 117 -13.97 -6.76 9.38
N TYR A 118 -14.03 -5.60 10.02
CA TYR A 118 -13.09 -4.51 9.80
C TYR A 118 -12.11 -4.46 10.98
N MET A 119 -10.82 -4.68 10.72
CA MET A 119 -9.78 -4.64 11.75
C MET A 119 -8.82 -3.49 11.45
N HIS A 120 -8.89 -2.44 12.26
CA HIS A 120 -8.09 -1.22 12.06
C HIS A 120 -8.05 -0.33 13.32
N PRO A 121 -7.00 0.47 13.57
CA PRO A 121 -6.96 1.38 14.73
C PRO A 121 -7.95 2.55 14.60
N ILE A 122 -8.27 2.94 13.36
CA ILE A 122 -9.16 4.05 13.00
C ILE A 122 -10.49 3.50 12.48
N GLU A 123 -11.59 3.92 13.10
CA GLU A 123 -12.95 3.64 12.63
C GLU A 123 -13.23 4.38 11.31
N ASP A 124 -13.80 3.68 10.33
CA ASP A 124 -14.22 4.30 9.06
C ASP A 124 -15.72 4.62 9.11
N ALA A 125 -16.05 5.90 9.28
CA ALA A 125 -17.44 6.38 9.31
C ALA A 125 -18.22 6.02 8.04
N THR A 126 -17.54 5.87 6.90
CA THR A 126 -18.17 5.59 5.62
C THR A 126 -18.51 4.11 5.42
N LEU A 127 -18.01 3.22 6.29
CA LEU A 127 -18.28 1.78 6.28
C LEU A 127 -19.21 1.35 7.42
N GLN A 128 -19.63 2.27 8.30
CA GLN A 128 -20.47 1.95 9.47
C GLN A 128 -21.75 1.19 9.12
N THR A 129 -22.31 1.38 7.94
CA THR A 129 -23.53 0.68 7.50
C THR A 129 -23.29 -0.73 6.99
N ILE A 130 -22.04 -1.09 6.65
CA ILE A 130 -21.69 -2.40 6.07
C ILE A 130 -20.87 -3.27 7.03
N VAL A 131 -20.14 -2.67 7.98
CA VAL A 131 -19.33 -3.40 8.96
C VAL A 131 -20.24 -4.20 9.89
N THR A 132 -20.05 -5.51 9.90
CA THR A 132 -20.72 -6.45 10.82
C THR A 132 -20.03 -6.47 12.18
N GLN A 133 -18.70 -6.42 12.18
CA GLN A 133 -17.89 -6.34 13.40
C GLN A 133 -16.69 -5.43 13.14
N PHE A 134 -16.46 -4.48 14.03
CA PHE A 134 -15.24 -3.66 14.06
C PHE A 134 -14.37 -4.15 15.21
N ILE A 135 -13.14 -4.56 14.92
CA ILE A 135 -12.14 -4.92 15.91
C ILE A 135 -11.08 -3.82 15.89
N LYS A 136 -11.01 -3.06 16.97
CA LYS A 136 -10.06 -1.96 17.09
C LYS A 136 -8.82 -2.44 17.82
N TYR A 137 -7.68 -2.45 17.12
CA TYR A 137 -6.39 -2.78 17.70
C TYR A 137 -5.52 -1.55 17.95
N GLU A 138 -4.46 -1.72 18.75
CA GLU A 138 -3.45 -0.69 19.02
C GLU A 138 -2.48 -0.53 17.86
N VAL A 139 -2.13 0.73 17.57
CA VAL A 139 -1.19 1.06 16.50
C VAL A 139 0.13 0.32 16.69
N GLY A 140 0.68 -0.27 15.63
CA GLY A 140 1.94 -1.03 15.64
C GLY A 140 1.78 -2.48 16.11
N SER A 141 0.60 -2.89 16.56
CA SER A 141 0.34 -4.27 17.01
C SER A 141 -0.12 -5.21 15.90
N GLU A 142 0.00 -4.83 14.63
CA GLU A 142 -0.48 -5.61 13.47
C GLU A 142 0.11 -7.03 13.44
N GLU A 143 1.35 -7.22 13.90
CA GLU A 143 1.98 -8.54 14.08
C GLU A 143 1.24 -9.40 15.10
N GLY A 144 0.90 -8.83 16.27
CA GLY A 144 0.10 -9.50 17.28
C GLY A 144 -1.30 -9.85 16.79
N VAL A 145 -1.95 -8.94 16.05
CA VAL A 145 -3.27 -9.21 15.46
C VAL A 145 -3.20 -10.34 14.44
N ALA A 146 -2.20 -10.35 13.56
CA ALA A 146 -1.99 -11.42 12.59
C ALA A 146 -1.73 -12.78 13.27
N ALA A 147 -0.96 -12.78 14.36
CA ALA A 147 -0.67 -13.98 15.13
C ALA A 147 -1.90 -14.53 15.85
N LEU A 148 -2.70 -13.65 16.48
CA LEU A 148 -3.96 -14.02 17.12
C LEU A 148 -4.98 -14.58 16.11
N LEU A 149 -5.03 -14.01 14.90
CA LEU A 149 -5.83 -14.54 13.80
C LEU A 149 -5.35 -15.92 13.36
N ALA A 150 -4.05 -16.10 13.15
CA ALA A 150 -3.46 -17.40 12.82
C ALA A 150 -3.76 -18.44 13.89
N HIS A 151 -3.55 -18.13 15.16
CA HIS A 151 -3.86 -19.02 16.28
C HIS A 151 -5.34 -19.41 16.28
N THR A 152 -6.24 -18.43 16.22
CA THR A 152 -7.69 -18.66 16.32
C THR A 152 -8.23 -19.50 15.16
N LEU A 153 -7.79 -19.22 13.93
CA LEU A 153 -8.32 -19.84 12.72
C LEU A 153 -7.68 -21.20 12.42
N LEU A 154 -6.47 -21.46 12.94
CA LEU A 154 -5.74 -22.71 12.71
C LEU A 154 -5.82 -23.70 13.87
N GLN A 155 -6.31 -23.29 15.05
CA GLN A 155 -6.34 -24.11 16.28
C GLN A 155 -6.95 -25.52 16.10
N LYS A 156 -7.87 -25.70 15.15
CA LYS A 156 -8.59 -26.96 14.91
C LYS A 156 -8.34 -27.54 13.51
N ILE A 157 -7.32 -27.04 12.83
CA ILE A 157 -6.94 -27.45 11.47
C ILE A 157 -5.63 -28.24 11.57
N GLU A 158 -5.54 -29.31 10.79
CA GLU A 158 -4.29 -30.07 10.68
C GLU A 158 -3.23 -29.23 9.94
N VAL A 159 -2.15 -28.92 10.63
CA VAL A 159 -1.01 -28.15 10.12
C VAL A 159 0.28 -28.95 10.27
N THR A 160 1.40 -28.46 9.74
CA THR A 160 2.70 -29.11 9.96
C THR A 160 3.12 -28.98 11.42
N LYS A 161 3.95 -29.90 11.90
CA LYS A 161 4.43 -29.86 13.30
C LYS A 161 5.13 -28.55 13.64
N GLU A 162 5.89 -28.01 12.69
CA GLU A 162 6.57 -26.73 12.82
C GLU A 162 5.60 -25.56 13.02
N VAL A 163 4.49 -25.50 12.27
CA VAL A 163 3.44 -24.48 12.46
C VAL A 163 2.73 -24.67 13.81
N GLU A 164 2.42 -25.92 14.18
CA GLU A 164 1.78 -26.24 15.44
C GLU A 164 2.61 -25.76 16.64
N ASP A 165 3.91 -26.08 16.64
CA ASP A 165 4.84 -25.69 17.70
C ASP A 165 4.91 -24.16 17.85
N ILE A 166 5.02 -23.43 16.73
CA ILE A 166 5.00 -21.96 16.70
C ILE A 166 3.71 -21.40 17.31
N LEU A 167 2.54 -21.95 16.94
CA LEU A 167 1.25 -21.44 17.41
C LEU A 167 0.98 -21.75 18.88
N GLU A 168 1.58 -22.82 19.42
CA GLU A 168 1.52 -23.18 20.84
C GLU A 168 2.42 -22.30 21.72
N GLU A 169 3.52 -21.76 21.17
CA GLU A 169 4.45 -20.87 21.88
C GLU A 169 3.95 -19.43 22.02
N LEU A 170 2.90 -19.04 21.28
CA LEU A 170 2.33 -17.70 21.35
C LEU A 170 1.72 -17.40 22.73
N ASP A 171 2.19 -16.32 23.37
CA ASP A 171 1.54 -15.79 24.57
C ASP A 171 0.28 -14.99 24.19
N ILE A 172 -0.84 -15.70 24.07
CA ILE A 172 -2.14 -15.13 23.71
C ILE A 172 -2.58 -14.03 24.69
N GLY A 173 -2.27 -14.19 25.98
CA GLY A 173 -2.62 -13.22 27.00
C GLY A 173 -1.87 -11.90 26.81
N TYR A 174 -0.56 -11.98 26.56
CA TYR A 174 0.27 -10.82 26.23
C TYR A 174 -0.18 -10.14 24.94
N LEU A 175 -0.32 -10.91 23.84
CA LEU A 175 -0.71 -10.37 22.54
C LEU A 175 -2.08 -9.69 22.60
N SER A 176 -3.05 -10.31 23.29
CA SER A 176 -4.39 -9.73 23.47
C SER A 176 -4.33 -8.41 24.26
N ALA A 177 -3.53 -8.36 25.33
CA ALA A 177 -3.38 -7.17 26.14
C ALA A 177 -2.73 -5.99 25.39
N GLU A 178 -1.62 -6.25 24.68
CA GLU A 178 -0.86 -5.20 23.99
C GLU A 178 -1.49 -4.77 22.66
N SER A 179 -2.16 -5.68 21.96
CA SER A 179 -2.91 -5.32 20.73
C SER A 179 -4.29 -4.72 21.01
N ASN A 180 -4.78 -4.82 22.25
CA ASN A 180 -6.16 -4.51 22.62
C ASN A 180 -7.20 -5.31 21.81
N VAL A 181 -6.86 -6.53 21.37
CA VAL A 181 -7.80 -7.44 20.72
C VAL A 181 -8.13 -8.58 21.66
N GLY A 182 -9.38 -8.63 22.14
CA GLY A 182 -9.83 -9.63 23.09
C GLY A 182 -10.13 -11.00 22.45
N GLU A 183 -9.95 -12.08 23.21
CA GLU A 183 -10.40 -13.42 22.79
C GLU A 183 -11.89 -13.44 22.42
N GLU A 184 -12.75 -12.72 23.16
CA GLU A 184 -14.19 -12.63 22.86
C GLU A 184 -14.48 -12.01 21.48
N GLU A 185 -13.68 -11.03 21.05
CA GLU A 185 -13.82 -10.42 19.72
C GLU A 185 -13.42 -11.41 18.63
N LEU A 186 -12.35 -12.18 18.84
CA LEU A 186 -11.87 -13.20 17.92
C LEU A 186 -12.84 -14.39 17.83
N GLU A 187 -13.42 -14.82 18.96
CA GLU A 187 -14.45 -15.85 18.99
C GLU A 187 -15.72 -15.40 18.25
N SER A 188 -16.15 -14.15 18.48
CA SER A 188 -17.26 -13.56 17.75
C SER A 188 -16.99 -13.55 16.24
N MET A 189 -15.80 -13.13 15.83
CA MET A 189 -15.37 -13.12 14.43
C MET A 189 -15.36 -14.54 13.85
N HIS A 190 -14.74 -15.49 14.54
CA HIS A 190 -14.64 -16.87 14.09
C HIS A 190 -16.02 -17.53 13.96
N SER A 191 -16.99 -17.17 14.80
CA SER A 191 -18.38 -17.64 14.68
C SER A 191 -19.08 -17.21 13.39
N LEU A 192 -18.60 -16.15 12.73
CA LEU A 192 -19.11 -15.72 11.42
C LEU A 192 -18.66 -16.67 10.31
N ILE A 193 -17.47 -17.27 10.48
CA ILE A 193 -16.85 -18.23 9.56
C ILE A 193 -17.41 -19.61 9.89
N ASN A 194 -18.14 -20.19 8.95
CA ASN A 194 -18.60 -21.57 9.05
C ASN A 194 -17.82 -22.40 8.03
N GLY A 195 -17.59 -23.69 8.29
CA GLY A 195 -16.74 -24.56 7.44
C GLY A 195 -17.23 -24.80 6.00
N LYS A 196 -18.30 -24.13 5.56
CA LYS A 196 -18.82 -24.11 4.19
C LYS A 196 -18.68 -22.75 3.50
N ASN A 197 -18.34 -21.72 4.25
CA ASN A 197 -18.34 -20.35 3.78
C ASN A 197 -17.03 -20.05 3.06
N THR A 198 -17.13 -19.44 1.90
CA THR A 198 -16.01 -18.77 1.23
C THR A 198 -15.63 -17.54 2.05
N THR A 199 -14.36 -17.48 2.47
CA THR A 199 -13.83 -16.40 3.30
C THR A 199 -12.68 -15.72 2.59
N SER A 200 -12.72 -14.39 2.53
CA SER A 200 -11.63 -13.57 2.00
C SER A 200 -11.04 -12.67 3.08
N LEU A 201 -9.72 -12.46 3.01
CA LEU A 201 -8.99 -11.52 3.85
C LEU A 201 -8.32 -10.46 2.98
N ILE A 202 -8.74 -9.22 3.16
CA ILE A 202 -8.18 -8.04 2.50
C ILE A 202 -7.00 -7.53 3.33
N ILE A 203 -5.84 -7.39 2.71
CA ILE A 203 -4.66 -6.76 3.33
C ILE A 203 -4.47 -5.37 2.71
N GLY A 204 -4.34 -4.38 3.58
CA GLY A 204 -4.13 -2.98 3.19
C GLY A 204 -2.68 -2.52 3.33
N SER A 205 -2.47 -1.28 2.91
CA SER A 205 -1.14 -0.70 2.76
C SER A 205 -0.39 -0.41 4.07
N ASP A 206 -1.11 -0.33 5.19
CA ASP A 206 -0.49 -0.10 6.50
C ASP A 206 0.33 -1.32 6.94
N VAL A 207 -0.12 -2.53 6.56
CA VAL A 207 0.61 -3.77 6.85
C VAL A 207 1.93 -3.85 6.08
N TYR A 208 1.97 -3.40 4.82
CA TYR A 208 3.20 -3.49 4.01
C TYR A 208 4.29 -2.57 4.52
N THR A 209 3.90 -1.40 5.05
CA THR A 209 4.82 -0.39 5.58
C THR A 209 5.17 -0.60 7.06
N HIS A 210 4.57 -1.60 7.70
CA HIS A 210 4.88 -1.97 9.09
C HIS A 210 6.34 -2.45 9.22
N PRO A 211 7.09 -2.11 10.29
CA PRO A 211 8.47 -2.57 10.49
C PRO A 211 8.64 -4.10 10.48
N LYS A 212 7.59 -4.83 10.86
CA LYS A 212 7.50 -6.29 10.88
C LYS A 212 6.66 -6.87 9.73
N SER A 213 6.50 -6.13 8.63
CA SER A 213 5.67 -6.53 7.48
C SER A 213 6.02 -7.93 6.95
N GLY A 214 7.30 -8.31 6.98
CA GLY A 214 7.75 -9.66 6.61
C GLY A 214 7.19 -10.77 7.49
N GLN A 215 7.14 -10.60 8.83
CA GLN A 215 6.56 -11.59 9.74
C GLN A 215 5.04 -11.64 9.60
N ILE A 216 4.40 -10.47 9.50
CA ILE A 216 2.96 -10.37 9.25
C ILE A 216 2.58 -11.09 7.95
N ALA A 217 3.35 -10.90 6.87
CA ALA A 217 3.15 -11.59 5.59
C ALA A 217 3.17 -13.11 5.75
N LYS A 218 4.13 -13.62 6.52
CA LYS A 218 4.29 -15.06 6.76
C LYS A 218 3.12 -15.64 7.55
N LEU A 219 2.65 -14.94 8.58
CA LEU A 219 1.45 -15.32 9.35
C LEU A 219 0.20 -15.33 8.48
N ILE A 220 0.00 -14.30 7.65
CA ILE A 220 -1.15 -14.23 6.74
C ILE A 220 -1.09 -15.36 5.69
N ALA A 221 0.09 -15.72 5.21
CA ALA A 221 0.26 -16.82 4.25
C ALA A 221 -0.18 -18.19 4.84
N LEU A 222 -0.02 -18.42 6.16
CA LEU A 222 -0.54 -19.62 6.82
C LEU A 222 -2.07 -19.72 6.71
N LEU A 223 -2.78 -18.59 6.75
CA LEU A 223 -4.23 -18.55 6.61
C LEU A 223 -4.67 -18.96 5.19
N GLU A 224 -3.96 -18.53 4.15
CA GLU A 224 -4.26 -18.97 2.78
C GLU A 224 -3.92 -20.44 2.56
N GLU A 225 -2.81 -20.91 3.16
CA GLU A 225 -2.35 -22.29 2.98
C GLU A 225 -3.23 -23.31 3.72
N TYR A 226 -3.60 -23.04 4.97
CA TYR A 226 -4.24 -24.03 5.84
C TYR A 226 -5.71 -23.73 6.13
N ALA A 227 -6.10 -22.46 6.27
CA ALA A 227 -7.48 -22.09 6.60
C ALA A 227 -8.40 -21.97 5.37
N GLY A 228 -7.86 -22.11 4.15
CA GLY A 228 -8.63 -21.95 2.91
C GLY A 228 -9.13 -20.51 2.70
N ILE A 229 -8.46 -19.53 3.30
CA ILE A 229 -8.82 -18.12 3.20
C ILE A 229 -8.23 -17.53 1.91
N HIS A 230 -9.06 -16.85 1.13
CA HIS A 230 -8.59 -16.15 -0.06
C HIS A 230 -7.98 -14.80 0.33
N VAL A 231 -6.65 -14.70 0.30
CA VAL A 231 -5.96 -13.45 0.63
C VAL A 231 -5.94 -12.54 -0.58
N VAL A 232 -6.31 -11.28 -0.39
CA VAL A 232 -6.29 -10.24 -1.42
C VAL A 232 -5.49 -9.04 -0.91
N CYS A 233 -4.28 -8.87 -1.44
CA CYS A 233 -3.41 -7.76 -1.08
C CYS A 233 -3.68 -6.56 -2.00
N ILE A 234 -4.28 -5.49 -1.47
CA ILE A 234 -4.54 -4.25 -2.22
C ILE A 234 -3.19 -3.59 -2.56
N PRO A 235 -2.85 -3.33 -3.83
CA PRO A 235 -1.66 -2.57 -4.20
C PRO A 235 -1.74 -1.12 -3.67
N PRO A 236 -0.65 -0.56 -3.11
CA PRO A 236 -0.66 0.79 -2.51
C PRO A 236 -0.72 1.95 -3.52
N ALA A 237 -0.67 1.65 -4.83
CA ALA A 237 -0.77 2.61 -5.92
C ALA A 237 -1.14 1.90 -7.23
N GLN A 238 -1.54 2.68 -8.25
CA GLN A 238 -2.09 2.20 -9.53
C GLN A 238 -1.30 1.04 -10.15
N ASN A 239 0.02 1.14 -10.25
CA ASN A 239 0.86 0.09 -10.84
C ASN A 239 1.91 -0.49 -9.88
N ALA A 240 1.66 -0.39 -8.56
CA ALA A 240 2.60 -0.92 -7.57
C ALA A 240 2.84 -2.43 -7.76
N LEU A 241 1.81 -3.20 -8.14
CA LEU A 241 1.94 -4.64 -8.41
C LEU A 241 2.84 -4.91 -9.63
N GLY A 242 2.62 -4.23 -10.75
CA GLY A 242 3.44 -4.39 -11.95
C GLY A 242 4.91 -4.05 -11.69
N ILE A 243 5.16 -2.91 -11.04
CA ILE A 243 6.52 -2.48 -10.68
C ILE A 243 7.18 -3.45 -9.70
N ALA A 244 6.46 -3.94 -8.70
CA ALA A 244 6.97 -4.92 -7.74
C ALA A 244 7.32 -6.27 -8.38
N LEU A 245 6.71 -6.62 -9.51
CA LEU A 245 7.04 -7.83 -10.27
C LEU A 245 8.20 -7.62 -11.24
N VAL A 246 8.26 -6.46 -11.91
CA VAL A 246 9.24 -6.17 -12.97
C VAL A 246 10.59 -5.69 -12.42
N CYS A 247 10.59 -4.83 -11.42
CA CYS A 247 11.81 -4.17 -10.94
C CYS A 247 12.42 -4.88 -9.73
N ASP A 248 13.75 -4.97 -9.67
CA ASP A 248 14.46 -5.19 -8.41
C ASP A 248 14.65 -3.84 -7.71
N LEU A 249 13.81 -3.54 -6.72
CA LEU A 249 13.76 -2.22 -6.07
C LEU A 249 14.75 -2.11 -4.90
N ASP A 250 15.26 -0.92 -4.66
CA ASP A 250 16.26 -0.61 -3.64
C ASP A 250 15.68 0.25 -2.50
N ASP A 251 16.11 0.00 -1.26
CA ASP A 251 15.55 0.70 -0.07
C ASP A 251 15.91 2.19 -0.01
N LYS A 252 17.12 2.56 -0.44
CA LYS A 252 17.66 3.90 -0.26
C LYS A 252 18.40 4.38 -1.50
N PRO A 253 18.30 5.66 -1.88
CA PRO A 253 19.16 6.20 -2.92
C PRO A 253 20.63 6.12 -2.50
N LYS A 254 21.50 6.06 -3.49
CA LYS A 254 22.95 6.20 -3.37
C LYS A 254 23.40 7.27 -4.35
N GLY A 255 24.33 8.13 -3.95
CA GLY A 255 24.95 9.11 -4.85
C GLY A 255 23.96 10.15 -5.39
N ARG A 256 24.14 10.55 -6.65
CA ARG A 256 23.24 11.52 -7.29
C ARG A 256 21.94 10.83 -7.70
N SER A 257 20.82 11.49 -7.46
CA SER A 257 19.49 10.98 -7.82
C SER A 257 18.85 11.83 -8.92
N VAL A 258 18.11 11.18 -9.82
CA VAL A 258 17.18 11.85 -10.74
C VAL A 258 15.76 11.41 -10.41
N SER A 259 14.81 12.35 -10.45
CA SER A 259 13.39 12.02 -10.41
C SER A 259 12.91 11.74 -11.83
N TYR A 260 12.43 10.52 -12.05
CA TYR A 260 11.80 10.13 -13.31
C TYR A 260 10.30 10.38 -13.23
N LYS A 261 9.75 10.97 -14.29
CA LYS A 261 8.32 11.20 -14.47
C LYS A 261 7.84 10.32 -15.62
N SER A 262 6.76 9.59 -15.39
CA SER A 262 6.13 8.74 -16.40
C SER A 262 5.77 9.55 -17.67
N CYS A 263 6.12 9.02 -18.84
CA CYS A 263 5.56 9.42 -20.12
C CYS A 263 4.19 8.79 -20.39
N LYS A 264 3.67 7.96 -19.47
CA LYS A 264 2.31 7.39 -19.49
C LYS A 264 2.04 6.47 -20.68
N GLU A 265 3.09 5.99 -21.35
CA GLU A 265 2.99 5.04 -22.47
C GLU A 265 3.19 3.62 -21.97
N GLY A 266 2.17 2.76 -22.11
CA GLY A 266 2.27 1.36 -21.74
C GLY A 266 1.06 0.81 -21.01
N THR A 267 1.33 -0.20 -20.19
CA THR A 267 0.33 -0.99 -19.48
C THR A 267 0.49 -0.90 -17.97
N TYR A 268 -0.57 -1.23 -17.25
CA TYR A 268 -0.59 -1.31 -15.79
C TYR A 268 -1.22 -2.63 -15.33
N VAL A 269 -0.81 -3.12 -14.16
CA VAL A 269 -1.42 -4.28 -13.50
C VAL A 269 -2.32 -3.81 -12.36
N ASN A 270 -3.61 -4.14 -12.43
CA ASN A 270 -4.57 -3.78 -11.38
C ASN A 270 -4.68 -4.89 -10.30
N THR A 271 -5.39 -4.62 -9.21
CA THR A 271 -5.65 -5.53 -8.08
C THR A 271 -6.26 -6.87 -8.49
N ASP A 272 -7.00 -6.88 -9.60
CA ASP A 272 -7.60 -8.09 -10.15
C ASP A 272 -6.63 -8.92 -11.00
N LYS A 273 -5.34 -8.55 -11.03
CA LYS A 273 -4.26 -9.19 -11.80
C LYS A 273 -4.44 -9.08 -13.31
N CYS A 274 -5.37 -8.25 -13.80
CA CYS A 274 -5.46 -7.95 -15.22
C CYS A 274 -4.44 -6.87 -15.62
N VAL A 275 -3.91 -7.03 -16.83
CA VAL A 275 -3.05 -6.05 -17.48
C VAL A 275 -3.91 -5.19 -18.40
N TYR A 276 -3.89 -3.88 -18.15
CA TYR A 276 -4.68 -2.87 -18.86
C TYR A 276 -3.76 -1.94 -19.63
N VAL A 277 -4.19 -1.49 -20.82
CA VAL A 277 -3.54 -0.37 -21.50
C VAL A 277 -3.82 0.90 -20.70
N ASN A 278 -2.83 1.78 -20.59
CA ASN A 278 -3.09 3.09 -20.02
C ASN A 278 -4.11 3.87 -20.87
N GLU A 279 -5.21 4.29 -20.26
CA GLU A 279 -6.27 5.07 -20.91
C GLU A 279 -5.83 6.49 -21.30
N ASP A 280 -4.81 7.03 -20.60
CA ASP A 280 -4.22 8.34 -20.91
C ASP A 280 -3.36 8.32 -22.18
N MET A 281 -3.14 7.14 -22.77
CA MET A 281 -2.34 6.97 -23.97
C MET A 281 -3.11 7.54 -25.18
N THR A 282 -2.70 8.73 -25.64
CA THR A 282 -3.39 9.45 -26.73
C THR A 282 -3.28 8.75 -28.10
N THR A 283 -2.27 7.92 -28.31
CA THR A 283 -2.03 7.08 -29.50
C THR A 283 -1.21 5.84 -29.10
N LEU A 284 -1.24 4.74 -29.84
CA LEU A 284 -0.32 3.59 -29.65
C LEU A 284 1.16 3.91 -30.02
N ASP A 285 1.52 5.19 -30.09
CA ASP A 285 2.89 5.65 -30.27
C ASP A 285 3.73 5.33 -29.03
N VAL A 286 5.00 4.99 -29.25
CA VAL A 286 5.97 4.62 -28.21
C VAL A 286 7.15 5.58 -28.18
N ALA A 287 6.94 6.82 -28.64
CA ALA A 287 7.99 7.84 -28.72
C ALA A 287 8.58 8.17 -27.34
N GLY A 288 7.77 8.23 -26.29
CA GLY A 288 8.21 8.40 -24.91
C GLY A 288 9.06 7.24 -24.43
N LEU A 289 8.60 5.99 -24.60
CA LEU A 289 9.37 4.78 -24.26
C LEU A 289 10.69 4.71 -25.04
N ASN A 290 10.65 4.94 -26.35
CA ASN A 290 11.85 4.98 -27.20
C ASN A 290 12.81 6.09 -26.76
N SER A 291 12.30 7.24 -26.30
CA SER A 291 13.15 8.34 -25.85
C SER A 291 14.07 7.95 -24.69
N ILE A 292 13.59 7.09 -23.78
CA ILE A 292 14.34 6.61 -22.62
C ILE A 292 15.10 5.31 -22.89
N SER A 293 14.65 4.48 -23.81
CA SER A 293 15.20 3.14 -24.04
C SER A 293 16.29 3.06 -25.12
N ASN A 294 16.40 4.07 -25.99
CA ASN A 294 17.36 4.12 -27.11
C ASN A 294 18.81 3.73 -26.72
N ASP A 295 19.27 4.16 -25.55
CA ASP A 295 20.63 3.89 -25.07
C ASP A 295 20.84 2.46 -24.55
N LEU A 296 19.75 1.75 -24.29
CA LEU A 296 19.75 0.32 -24.00
C LEU A 296 19.87 -0.51 -25.29
N GLY A 297 19.68 0.10 -26.46
CA GLY A 297 19.59 -0.60 -27.74
C GLY A 297 18.18 -1.14 -28.01
N LEU A 298 17.19 -0.69 -27.24
CA LEU A 298 15.77 -0.92 -27.48
C LEU A 298 15.25 0.22 -28.36
N ASP A 299 14.79 -0.13 -29.55
CA ASP A 299 14.10 0.77 -30.46
C ASP A 299 13.01 -0.07 -31.13
N THR A 300 11.81 -0.03 -30.57
CA THR A 300 10.69 -0.81 -31.05
C THR A 300 9.68 0.09 -31.75
N LYS A 301 8.85 -0.51 -32.60
CA LYS A 301 7.88 0.24 -33.41
C LYS A 301 6.52 0.34 -32.74
N THR A 302 6.22 -0.59 -31.84
CA THR A 302 4.89 -0.74 -31.26
C THR A 302 4.97 -1.01 -29.78
N LEU A 303 3.89 -0.71 -29.06
CA LEU A 303 3.77 -1.02 -27.65
C LEU A 303 3.84 -2.54 -27.39
N ILE A 304 3.25 -3.35 -28.27
CA ILE A 304 3.25 -4.82 -28.16
C ILE A 304 4.69 -5.36 -28.12
N ASP A 305 5.61 -4.78 -28.90
CA ASP A 305 7.02 -5.18 -28.89
C ASP A 305 7.68 -4.93 -27.53
N TYR A 306 7.28 -3.89 -26.79
CA TYR A 306 7.73 -3.67 -25.42
C TYR A 306 7.06 -4.64 -24.45
N SER A 307 5.73 -4.77 -24.53
CA SER A 307 4.98 -5.63 -23.61
C SER A 307 5.38 -7.10 -23.73
N ASN A 308 5.78 -7.56 -24.92
CA ASN A 308 6.32 -8.92 -25.15
C ASN A 308 7.69 -9.16 -24.53
N GLN A 309 8.37 -8.12 -24.04
CA GLN A 309 9.64 -8.24 -23.30
C GLN A 309 9.44 -8.26 -21.78
N LEU A 310 8.19 -8.13 -21.30
CA LEU A 310 7.89 -8.26 -19.87
C LEU A 310 8.20 -9.69 -19.38
N PRO A 311 8.63 -9.85 -18.12
CA PRO A 311 9.21 -11.10 -17.64
C PRO A 311 8.16 -12.22 -17.49
N GLU A 312 8.23 -13.24 -18.34
CA GLU A 312 7.31 -14.38 -18.33
C GLU A 312 7.37 -15.19 -17.03
N ASP A 313 8.56 -15.29 -16.41
CA ASP A 313 8.76 -15.96 -15.12
C ASP A 313 8.07 -15.24 -13.94
N LYS A 314 7.59 -14.01 -14.16
CA LYS A 314 6.78 -13.22 -13.22
C LYS A 314 5.30 -13.24 -13.58
N GLY A 315 4.88 -14.15 -14.44
CA GLY A 315 3.48 -14.35 -14.83
C GLY A 315 2.98 -13.41 -15.92
N PHE A 316 3.85 -12.57 -16.51
CA PHE A 316 3.52 -11.83 -17.73
C PHE A 316 3.43 -12.80 -18.93
N GLN A 317 2.60 -12.51 -19.92
CA GLN A 317 2.40 -13.37 -21.07
C GLN A 317 2.64 -12.62 -22.37
N THR A 318 3.09 -13.34 -23.41
CA THR A 318 3.21 -12.79 -24.76
C THR A 318 1.83 -12.37 -25.29
N LEU A 319 1.79 -11.19 -25.90
CA LEU A 319 0.60 -10.55 -26.43
C LEU A 319 0.50 -10.60 -27.94
N TYR A 320 -0.75 -10.58 -28.42
CA TYR A 320 -1.10 -10.41 -29.82
C TYR A 320 -1.90 -9.11 -30.04
N GLU A 321 -1.92 -8.59 -31.28
CA GLU A 321 -2.61 -7.33 -31.61
C GLU A 321 -4.11 -7.30 -31.27
N ASP A 322 -4.78 -8.45 -31.34
CA ASP A 322 -6.20 -8.54 -31.01
C ASP A 322 -6.48 -8.41 -29.51
N ASP A 323 -5.50 -8.72 -28.65
CA ASP A 323 -5.64 -8.62 -27.20
C ASP A 323 -5.68 -7.15 -26.75
N MET A 324 -4.96 -6.27 -27.44
CA MET A 324 -4.91 -4.82 -27.19
C MET A 324 -6.26 -4.09 -27.33
N LYS A 325 -7.27 -4.77 -27.91
CA LYS A 325 -8.63 -4.23 -28.07
C LYS A 325 -9.54 -4.57 -26.88
N GLN A 326 -9.09 -5.44 -25.98
CA GLN A 326 -9.84 -5.83 -24.80
C GLN A 326 -9.51 -4.91 -23.62
N PRO A 327 -10.47 -4.70 -22.70
CA PRO A 327 -10.20 -3.92 -21.49
C PRO A 327 -9.10 -4.58 -20.66
N CYS A 328 -9.24 -5.88 -20.35
CA CYS A 328 -8.16 -6.69 -19.79
C CYS A 328 -7.48 -7.44 -20.93
N ILE A 329 -6.23 -7.09 -21.23
CA ILE A 329 -5.47 -7.68 -22.33
C ILE A 329 -5.16 -9.15 -22.00
N TYR A 330 -4.73 -9.40 -20.76
CA TYR A 330 -4.51 -10.73 -20.19
C TYR A 330 -4.43 -10.65 -18.66
N ARG A 331 -4.45 -11.81 -18.01
CA ARG A 331 -4.36 -11.96 -16.56
C ARG A 331 -3.02 -12.57 -16.18
N LEU A 332 -2.35 -12.00 -15.18
CA LEU A 332 -1.11 -12.58 -14.62
C LEU A 332 -1.40 -13.98 -14.09
N ILE A 333 -0.52 -14.91 -14.41
CA ILE A 333 -0.61 -16.30 -13.93
C ILE A 333 0.28 -16.45 -12.70
N PRO A 334 -0.28 -16.80 -11.52
CA PRO A 334 0.52 -17.17 -10.36
C PRO A 334 1.47 -18.33 -10.69
N GLN A 335 2.74 -18.15 -10.37
CA GLN A 335 3.82 -19.10 -10.55
C GLN A 335 4.24 -19.61 -9.19
N GLU A 336 4.51 -20.91 -9.13
CA GLU A 336 5.05 -21.58 -7.94
C GLU A 336 6.44 -21.04 -7.61
N GLN A 337 6.72 -20.96 -6.32
CA GLN A 337 7.99 -20.54 -5.75
C GLN A 337 8.46 -21.58 -4.75
N ILE A 338 9.77 -21.64 -4.56
CA ILE A 338 10.35 -22.49 -3.53
C ILE A 338 9.91 -21.95 -2.18
N LYS A 339 9.27 -22.81 -1.38
CA LYS A 339 8.94 -22.50 0.01
C LYS A 339 10.23 -22.46 0.83
N ASP A 340 10.38 -21.43 1.63
CA ASP A 340 11.41 -21.27 2.64
C ASP A 340 10.69 -20.92 3.94
N PHE A 341 10.26 -21.99 4.62
CA PHE A 341 9.43 -21.90 5.80
C PHE A 341 10.31 -21.43 6.97
N SER A 342 10.07 -20.21 7.43
CA SER A 342 10.69 -19.64 8.62
C SER A 342 9.73 -18.62 9.22
N LEU A 343 9.46 -18.72 10.51
CA LEU A 343 8.78 -17.67 11.27
C LEU A 343 9.64 -17.40 12.50
N ASP A 344 9.86 -16.12 12.80
CA ASP A 344 10.58 -15.74 14.01
C ASP A 344 9.61 -15.68 15.19
N GLU A 345 10.13 -15.78 16.41
CA GLU A 345 9.36 -15.47 17.61
C GLU A 345 8.86 -14.01 17.55
N ILE A 346 7.69 -13.76 18.14
CA ILE A 346 7.13 -12.41 18.20
C ILE A 346 7.90 -11.62 19.25
N ASP A 347 8.59 -10.58 18.80
CA ASP A 347 9.26 -9.61 19.67
C ASP A 347 8.22 -8.81 20.47
N GLU A 348 8.70 -8.03 21.46
CA GLU A 348 7.84 -7.08 22.18
C GLU A 348 7.12 -6.15 21.20
N LEU A 349 5.78 -6.11 21.31
CA LEU A 349 4.95 -5.27 20.47
C LEU A 349 5.21 -3.78 20.79
N PRO A 350 5.28 -2.92 19.76
CA PRO A 350 5.53 -1.51 19.99
C PRO A 350 4.32 -0.85 20.65
N VAL A 351 4.55 -0.20 21.78
CA VAL A 351 3.49 0.55 22.48
C VAL A 351 3.40 1.95 21.89
N TYR A 352 2.21 2.40 21.47
CA TYR A 352 2.00 3.77 20.99
C TYR A 352 1.23 4.60 22.02
N ASP A 353 1.89 4.91 23.13
CA ASP A 353 1.30 5.76 24.17
C ASP A 353 1.12 7.22 23.70
N GLY A 354 -0.07 7.76 23.93
CA GLY A 354 -0.36 9.19 23.79
C GLY A 354 -0.98 9.58 22.45
N ALA A 355 -0.48 10.68 21.87
CA ALA A 355 -1.04 11.27 20.67
C ALA A 355 -0.43 10.65 19.43
N VAL A 356 -1.25 10.01 18.59
CA VAL A 356 -0.80 9.39 17.35
C VAL A 356 -1.34 10.17 16.16
N ILE A 357 -0.53 10.29 15.11
CA ILE A 357 -0.98 10.77 13.81
C ILE A 357 -0.94 9.64 12.79
N TYR A 358 -1.93 9.65 11.91
CA TYR A 358 -2.02 8.79 10.74
C TYR A 358 -1.83 9.64 9.49
N THR A 359 -0.81 9.28 8.73
CA THR A 359 -0.33 10.03 7.57
C THR A 359 -0.87 9.39 6.31
N TYR A 360 -1.52 10.17 5.44
CA TYR A 360 -2.18 9.63 4.25
C TYR A 360 -2.04 10.52 3.02
N LYS A 361 -2.18 9.90 1.86
CA LYS A 361 -2.35 10.59 0.58
C LYS A 361 -3.83 10.71 0.24
N ILE A 362 -4.18 11.74 -0.53
CA ILE A 362 -5.52 11.93 -1.08
C ILE A 362 -5.37 11.90 -2.60
N ASP A 363 -6.06 10.98 -3.26
CA ASP A 363 -6.12 10.90 -4.73
C ASP A 363 -7.26 11.75 -5.33
N LYS A 364 -7.97 12.52 -4.51
CA LYS A 364 -9.21 13.25 -4.87
C LYS A 364 -8.97 14.60 -5.57
N PRO A 365 -9.96 15.10 -6.34
CA PRO A 365 -9.83 16.35 -7.09
C PRO A 365 -9.49 17.56 -6.21
N VAL A 366 -8.66 18.43 -6.79
CA VAL A 366 -8.08 19.72 -6.34
C VAL A 366 -8.90 20.58 -5.35
N GLU A 367 -10.22 20.42 -5.27
CA GLU A 367 -11.08 21.14 -4.32
C GLU A 367 -11.05 20.58 -2.87
N GLU A 368 -10.94 19.26 -2.68
CA GLU A 368 -10.79 18.67 -1.34
C GLU A 368 -9.36 18.89 -0.79
N GLU A 369 -8.36 18.87 -1.68
CA GLU A 369 -6.96 19.20 -1.34
C GLU A 369 -6.86 20.60 -0.72
N LYS A 370 -7.50 21.62 -1.34
CA LYS A 370 -7.46 23.00 -0.82
C LYS A 370 -8.04 23.16 0.58
N LYS A 371 -9.00 22.32 0.99
CA LYS A 371 -9.65 22.40 2.32
C LYS A 371 -8.81 21.76 3.42
N ASN A 372 -8.08 20.69 3.09
CA ASN A 372 -7.29 19.92 4.05
C ASN A 372 -5.81 20.34 4.07
N MET A 373 -5.43 21.29 3.23
CA MET A 373 -4.03 21.69 3.06
C MET A 373 -3.51 22.33 4.34
N GLY A 374 -2.40 21.79 4.88
CA GLY A 374 -1.83 22.29 6.12
C GLY A 374 -2.72 22.09 7.35
N VAL A 375 -3.69 21.18 7.32
CA VAL A 375 -4.59 20.89 8.44
C VAL A 375 -4.22 19.55 9.09
N LEU A 376 -4.18 19.51 10.42
CA LEU A 376 -4.18 18.27 11.19
C LEU A 376 -5.58 18.07 11.78
N SER A 377 -6.31 17.05 11.31
CA SER A 377 -7.69 16.80 11.75
C SER A 377 -7.71 15.78 12.87
N GLY A 378 -8.28 16.09 14.02
CA GLY A 378 -8.41 15.13 15.13
C GLY A 378 -9.78 15.16 15.78
N SER A 379 -10.11 14.10 16.50
CA SER A 379 -11.37 14.04 17.25
C SER A 379 -11.37 14.99 18.46
N LYS A 380 -12.52 15.14 19.12
CA LYS A 380 -12.60 15.76 20.44
C LYS A 380 -11.78 15.02 21.50
N GLN A 381 -11.73 13.68 21.46
CA GLN A 381 -10.92 12.91 22.41
C GLN A 381 -9.42 13.18 22.20
N PHE A 382 -8.98 13.27 20.96
CA PHE A 382 -7.60 13.64 20.62
C PHE A 382 -7.25 15.04 21.14
N ALA A 383 -8.12 16.03 20.89
CA ALA A 383 -7.94 17.39 21.37
C ALA A 383 -7.80 17.45 22.90
N MET A 384 -8.62 16.69 23.64
CA MET A 384 -8.54 16.58 25.10
C MET A 384 -7.24 15.93 25.57
N ALA A 385 -6.84 14.80 24.95
CA ALA A 385 -5.62 14.08 25.31
C ALA A 385 -4.35 14.93 25.07
N THR A 386 -4.34 15.69 23.98
CA THR A 386 -3.21 16.56 23.57
C THR A 386 -3.26 17.97 24.14
N LYS A 387 -4.38 18.36 24.76
CA LYS A 387 -4.68 19.74 25.18
C LYS A 387 -4.61 20.75 24.02
N LEU A 388 -4.92 20.30 22.80
CA LEU A 388 -5.05 21.17 21.64
C LEU A 388 -6.45 21.79 21.57
N LEU A 389 -6.52 23.03 21.11
CA LEU A 389 -7.76 23.74 20.82
C LEU A 389 -7.95 23.87 19.30
N ASP A 390 -9.20 23.95 18.85
CA ASP A 390 -9.48 24.18 17.43
C ASP A 390 -8.81 25.50 16.96
N GLY A 391 -8.01 25.40 15.89
CA GLY A 391 -7.24 26.51 15.34
C GLY A 391 -5.83 26.68 15.90
N ASP A 392 -5.39 25.88 16.89
CA ASP A 392 -4.00 25.89 17.34
C ASP A 392 -3.06 25.56 16.17
N VAL A 393 -1.98 26.34 16.01
CA VAL A 393 -0.93 26.03 15.03
C VAL A 393 0.16 25.24 15.73
N ILE A 394 0.52 24.10 15.15
CA ILE A 394 1.55 23.22 15.71
C ILE A 394 2.65 22.95 14.69
N SER A 395 3.87 22.71 15.18
CA SER A 395 4.94 22.13 14.40
C SER A 395 5.33 20.77 14.97
N PHE A 396 5.60 19.82 14.09
CA PHE A 396 6.09 18.48 14.44
C PHE A 396 6.99 17.97 13.32
N GLU A 397 7.66 16.85 13.54
CA GLU A 397 8.59 16.24 12.59
C GLU A 397 8.21 14.77 12.35
N ILE A 398 8.21 14.35 11.09
CA ILE A 398 8.07 12.94 10.70
C ILE A 398 9.26 12.61 9.80
N GLU A 399 10.05 11.60 10.15
CA GLU A 399 11.17 11.10 9.31
C GLU A 399 12.12 12.23 8.81
N GLY A 400 12.45 13.20 9.68
CA GLY A 400 13.32 14.33 9.32
C GLY A 400 12.61 15.50 8.64
N VAL A 401 11.33 15.36 8.29
CA VAL A 401 10.53 16.39 7.60
C VAL A 401 9.75 17.18 8.64
N LYS A 402 10.08 18.47 8.78
CA LYS A 402 9.36 19.39 9.64
C LYS A 402 8.06 19.86 8.99
N LEU A 403 6.96 19.66 9.68
CA LEU A 403 5.61 20.03 9.27
C LEU A 403 5.06 21.12 10.17
N VAL A 404 4.23 21.98 9.58
CA VAL A 404 3.44 22.99 10.30
C VAL A 404 1.99 22.79 9.88
N ARG A 405 1.11 22.63 10.87
CA ARG A 405 -0.31 22.35 10.66
C ARG A 405 -1.19 23.19 11.57
N VAL A 406 -2.37 23.55 11.08
CA VAL A 406 -3.47 24.06 11.91
C VAL A 406 -4.27 22.87 12.40
N PHE A 407 -4.41 22.72 13.72
CA PHE A 407 -5.22 21.67 14.30
C PHE A 407 -6.72 22.00 14.14
N LYS A 408 -7.49 21.05 13.63
CA LYS A 408 -8.93 21.16 13.47
C LYS A 408 -9.65 19.99 14.11
N ILE A 409 -10.72 20.30 14.85
CA ILE A 409 -11.56 19.28 15.46
C ILE A 409 -12.56 18.79 14.43
N ASP A 410 -12.44 17.52 14.06
CA ASP A 410 -13.47 16.80 13.32
C ASP A 410 -14.43 16.13 14.31
N THR A 411 -15.71 16.48 14.23
CA THR A 411 -16.75 15.95 15.12
C THR A 411 -17.25 14.55 14.74
N TYR A 412 -16.93 14.06 13.55
CA TYR A 412 -17.28 12.73 13.07
C TYR A 412 -16.21 11.69 13.42
N MET A 413 -14.96 12.13 13.61
CA MET A 413 -13.87 11.29 14.07
C MET A 413 -14.05 10.87 15.53
N LYS A 414 -13.57 9.67 15.85
CA LYS A 414 -13.47 9.14 17.21
C LYS A 414 -12.06 8.66 17.50
N GLY A 415 -11.74 8.51 18.78
CA GLY A 415 -10.46 7.96 19.24
C GLY A 415 -9.36 9.00 19.35
N VAL A 416 -8.13 8.55 19.59
CA VAL A 416 -6.96 9.41 19.90
C VAL A 416 -5.93 9.41 18.77
N ILE A 417 -6.39 9.28 17.53
CA ILE A 417 -5.58 9.37 16.33
C ILE A 417 -6.02 10.59 15.52
N ALA A 418 -5.08 11.42 15.08
CA ALA A 418 -5.33 12.54 14.17
C ALA A 418 -4.85 12.24 12.75
N LEU A 419 -5.53 12.77 11.74
CA LEU A 419 -5.24 12.58 10.33
C LEU A 419 -4.36 13.72 9.82
N ASN A 420 -3.22 13.36 9.23
CA ASN A 420 -2.27 14.27 8.60
C ASN A 420 -2.17 13.99 7.10
N PRO A 421 -2.72 14.85 6.23
CA PRO A 421 -2.55 14.72 4.80
C PRO A 421 -1.12 15.11 4.36
N THR A 422 -0.67 14.50 3.27
CA THR A 422 0.71 14.67 2.72
C THR A 422 0.78 15.30 1.33
N PHE A 423 -0.34 15.66 0.70
CA PHE A 423 -0.32 16.17 -0.68
C PHE A 423 0.37 17.53 -0.83
N ASP A 424 0.49 18.32 0.25
CA ASP A 424 1.23 19.58 0.28
C ASP A 424 2.74 19.39 0.53
N ILE A 425 3.17 18.16 0.76
CA ILE A 425 4.56 17.78 0.96
C ILE A 425 5.07 17.20 -0.36
N GLU A 426 5.35 18.07 -1.32
CA GLU A 426 5.98 17.68 -2.58
C GLU A 426 7.29 16.89 -2.29
N LEU A 427 7.33 15.63 -2.71
CA LEU A 427 8.55 14.82 -2.85
C LEU A 427 9.38 14.54 -1.58
N SER A 428 8.82 13.87 -0.58
CA SER A 428 9.66 13.08 0.34
C SER A 428 9.37 11.60 0.19
N ALA A 429 10.15 10.93 -0.65
CA ALA A 429 10.15 9.47 -0.79
C ALA A 429 10.17 8.74 0.56
N SER A 430 10.82 9.33 1.57
CA SER A 430 10.84 8.85 2.96
C SER A 430 9.47 8.81 3.63
N LEU A 431 8.59 9.79 3.39
CA LEU A 431 7.22 9.79 3.93
C LEU A 431 6.30 8.80 3.21
N LEU A 432 6.69 8.35 2.01
CA LEU A 432 5.88 7.43 1.19
C LEU A 432 6.16 5.95 1.53
N SER A 433 7.37 5.62 2.02
CA SER A 433 7.70 4.29 2.56
C SER A 433 7.54 4.17 4.08
N SER A 434 7.31 5.27 4.80
CA SER A 434 7.18 5.20 6.26
C SER A 434 5.88 4.52 6.65
N TYR A 435 5.94 3.70 7.70
CA TYR A 435 4.76 3.28 8.44
C TYR A 435 3.86 4.50 8.73
N ARG A 436 2.58 4.42 8.35
CA ARG A 436 1.70 5.59 8.31
C ARG A 436 1.36 6.18 9.66
N PHE A 437 1.55 5.40 10.72
CA PHE A 437 1.33 5.87 12.08
C PHE A 437 2.64 6.34 12.72
N SER A 438 2.60 7.52 13.32
CA SER A 438 3.73 8.06 14.10
C SER A 438 3.25 8.75 15.38
N ARG A 439 4.10 8.73 16.40
CA ARG A 439 3.84 9.47 17.64
C ARG A 439 3.98 10.96 17.37
N LEU A 440 2.99 11.74 17.82
CA LEU A 440 2.99 13.18 17.66
C LEU A 440 3.74 13.86 18.81
N ALA A 441 5.01 14.16 18.56
CA ALA A 441 5.77 15.13 19.35
C ALA A 441 5.69 16.49 18.67
N PHE A 442 5.04 17.47 19.31
CA PHE A 442 4.76 18.77 18.69
C PHE A 442 5.02 19.96 19.62
N GLU A 443 5.25 21.11 18.99
CA GLU A 443 5.35 22.42 19.63
C GLU A 443 4.20 23.32 19.19
N LYS A 444 3.56 24.04 20.12
CA LYS A 444 2.55 25.05 19.77
C LYS A 444 3.22 26.32 19.29
N ILE A 445 2.92 26.73 18.06
CA ILE A 445 3.33 27.99 17.46
C ILE A 445 2.23 29.03 17.72
N ASN A 446 1.89 29.28 18.98
CA ASN A 446 0.99 30.39 19.29
C ASN A 446 1.73 31.69 18.96
N ASN A 447 1.10 32.59 18.20
CA ASN A 447 1.61 33.93 17.84
C ASN A 447 2.42 34.51 19.02
N GLN A 448 3.73 34.59 18.85
CA GLN A 448 4.54 35.49 19.66
C GLN A 448 3.86 36.86 19.57
N LYS A 449 3.47 37.37 20.74
CA LYS A 449 2.93 38.71 21.00
C LYS A 449 3.08 39.65 19.80
N ILE A 450 1.98 39.94 19.10
CA ILE A 450 1.81 41.31 18.61
C ILE A 450 1.69 42.14 19.88
N GLY A 451 2.84 42.57 20.41
CA GLY A 451 2.87 43.68 21.33
C GLY A 451 2.26 44.84 20.58
N ASN A 452 1.10 45.30 21.04
CA ASN A 452 0.69 46.67 20.80
C ASN A 452 1.86 47.56 21.26
N ASN A 453 2.67 48.02 20.32
CA ASN A 453 3.39 49.27 20.49
C ASN A 453 2.36 50.37 20.20
N ASP A 454 1.48 50.60 21.17
CA ASP A 454 0.91 51.92 21.38
C ASP A 454 1.91 52.67 22.28
N GLU A 455 2.83 53.39 21.64
CA GLU A 455 3.33 54.70 22.09
C GLU A 455 3.77 55.54 20.87
#